data_AF-K9EAA1-F1
#
_entry.id   AF-K9EAA1-F1
#
_cell.length_a   1.000
_cell.length_b   1.000
_cell.length_c   1.000
_cell.angle_alpha   90.00
_cell.angle_beta   90.00
_cell.angle_gamma   90.00
#
_symmetry.space_group_name_H-M   'P 1'
#
loop_
_entity.id
_entity.type
_entity.pdbx_description
1 polymer ?
#
loop_
_entity_poly.entity_id
_entity_poly.type
_entity_poly.pdbx_seq_one_letter_code
_entity_poly.pdbx_strand_id
1 'polypeptide(L)'
;MLAYDPSLKRHYRLYQDLIKAIEDQDMAKLEDRLAVNQEGLSNYMKRSLKTLAKHLPFIENTFHYPYTNGKIEGTHHKIKVLNRIAYGFRNLGNYLDRICLYFSSQPIQ
;
A
#
# COMPACT_ATOMS: atom_id res chain seq x y z
N MET A 1 -18.53 -16.78 -12.95
CA MET A 1 -17.69 -17.02 -11.76
C MET A 1 -18.31 -16.46 -10.46
N LEU A 2 -18.60 -15.14 -10.37
CA LEU A 2 -19.23 -14.56 -9.17
C LEU A 2 -20.70 -14.97 -8.93
N ALA A 3 -21.37 -15.57 -9.93
CA ALA A 3 -22.73 -16.08 -9.77
C ALA A 3 -22.81 -17.43 -9.02
N TYR A 4 -21.69 -18.16 -8.91
CA TYR A 4 -21.66 -19.52 -8.35
C TYR A 4 -21.48 -19.56 -6.83
N ASP A 5 -20.91 -18.50 -6.24
CA ASP A 5 -20.66 -18.41 -4.80
C ASP A 5 -21.14 -17.05 -4.26
N PRO A 6 -22.24 -17.01 -3.49
CA PRO A 6 -22.75 -15.81 -2.86
C PRO A 6 -21.77 -15.15 -1.89
N SER A 7 -20.96 -15.94 -1.19
CA SER A 7 -19.92 -15.45 -0.28
C SER A 7 -18.83 -14.73 -1.07
N LEU A 8 -18.31 -15.36 -2.13
CA LEU A 8 -17.30 -14.74 -3.00
C LEU A 8 -17.81 -13.44 -3.63
N LYS A 9 -19.04 -13.46 -4.14
CA LYS A 9 -19.71 -12.27 -4.71
C LYS A 9 -19.76 -11.13 -3.71
N ARG A 10 -20.07 -11.43 -2.45
CA ARG A 10 -20.15 -10.44 -1.37
C ARG A 10 -18.78 -9.85 -1.03
N HIS A 11 -17.76 -10.69 -0.87
CA HIS A 11 -16.40 -10.22 -0.59
C HIS A 11 -15.87 -9.34 -1.72
N TYR A 12 -16.08 -9.76 -2.97
CA TYR A 12 -15.66 -9.01 -4.14
C TYR A 12 -16.35 -7.66 -4.24
N ARG A 13 -17.67 -7.60 -4.04
CA ARG A 13 -18.42 -6.34 -4.08
C ARG A 13 -17.93 -5.36 -3.02
N LEU A 14 -17.77 -5.82 -1.78
CA LEU A 14 -17.25 -4.97 -0.71
C LEU A 14 -15.86 -4.42 -1.04
N TYR A 15 -14.97 -5.26 -1.56
CA TYR A 15 -13.63 -4.84 -1.98
C TYR A 15 -13.68 -3.78 -3.09
N GLN A 16 -14.51 -3.98 -4.13
CA GLN A 16 -14.67 -3.02 -5.22
C GLN A 16 -15.27 -1.70 -4.73
N ASP A 17 -16.25 -1.75 -3.82
CA ASP A 17 -16.86 -0.55 -3.25
C ASP A 17 -15.84 0.27 -2.45
N LEU A 18 -14.96 -0.39 -1.69
CA LEU A 18 -13.88 0.26 -0.94
C LEU A 18 -12.85 0.93 -1.89
N ILE A 19 -12.40 0.22 -2.92
CA ILE A 19 -11.47 0.78 -3.91
C ILE A 19 -12.10 1.99 -4.58
N LYS A 20 -13.34 1.87 -5.03
CA LYS A 20 -14.03 2.94 -5.73
C LYS A 20 -14.19 4.17 -4.82
N ALA A 21 -14.49 4.00 -3.54
CA ALA A 21 -14.54 5.12 -2.60
C ALA A 21 -13.18 5.83 -2.44
N ILE A 22 -12.07 5.09 -2.47
CA ILE A 22 -10.71 5.65 -2.42
C ILE A 22 -10.37 6.38 -3.73
N GLU A 23 -10.70 5.81 -4.88
CA GLU A 23 -10.49 6.43 -6.20
C GLU A 23 -11.32 7.72 -6.37
N ASP A 24 -12.58 7.69 -5.90
CA ASP A 24 -13.49 8.83 -5.89
C ASP A 24 -13.10 9.88 -4.81
N GLN A 25 -12.10 9.59 -3.96
CA GLN A 25 -11.70 10.38 -2.79
C GLN A 25 -12.87 10.72 -1.84
N ASP A 26 -13.85 9.81 -1.74
CA ASP A 26 -15.07 9.98 -0.94
C ASP A 26 -14.93 9.30 0.43
N MET A 27 -14.49 10.09 1.42
CA MET A 27 -14.28 9.62 2.80
C MET A 27 -15.57 9.14 3.46
N ALA A 28 -16.68 9.85 3.26
CA ALA A 28 -17.96 9.49 3.88
C ALA A 28 -18.44 8.12 3.39
N LYS A 29 -18.33 7.86 2.09
CA LYS A 29 -18.63 6.56 1.49
C LYS A 29 -17.67 5.48 1.96
N LEU A 30 -16.38 5.79 2.14
CA LEU A 30 -15.41 4.84 2.67
C LEU A 30 -15.75 4.41 4.11
N GLU A 31 -16.09 5.36 4.98
CA GLU A 31 -16.50 5.11 6.37
C GLU A 31 -17.77 4.26 6.44
N ASP A 32 -18.80 4.60 5.66
CA ASP A 32 -20.04 3.82 5.57
C ASP A 32 -19.77 2.37 5.18
N ARG A 33 -18.90 2.15 4.17
CA ARG A 33 -18.55 0.80 3.71
C ARG A 33 -17.74 0.01 4.74
N LEU A 34 -16.94 0.67 5.57
CA LEU A 34 -16.20 0.03 6.65
C LEU A 34 -17.10 -0.32 7.85
N ALA A 35 -18.20 0.39 8.04
CA ALA A 35 -19.19 0.15 9.10
C ALA A 35 -20.23 -0.94 8.78
N VAL A 36 -20.23 -1.49 7.55
CA VAL A 36 -21.16 -2.55 7.12
C VAL A 36 -21.10 -3.77 8.04
N ASN A 37 -22.27 -4.40 8.26
CA ASN A 37 -22.38 -5.65 9.01
C ASN A 37 -21.39 -6.71 8.49
N GLN A 38 -20.48 -7.15 9.36
CA GLN A 38 -19.40 -8.08 9.02
C GLN A 38 -19.83 -9.56 9.12
N GLU A 39 -21.09 -9.86 9.42
CA GLU A 39 -21.65 -11.21 9.40
C GLU A 39 -21.42 -11.87 8.03
N GLY A 40 -21.01 -13.15 8.04
CA GLY A 40 -20.69 -13.89 6.81
C GLY A 40 -19.41 -13.46 6.07
N LEU A 41 -18.62 -12.51 6.60
CA LEU A 41 -17.27 -12.24 6.07
C LEU A 41 -16.25 -13.21 6.67
N SER A 42 -15.27 -13.58 5.86
CA SER A 42 -14.09 -14.32 6.31
C SER A 42 -13.30 -13.54 7.35
N ASN A 43 -12.59 -14.25 8.22
CA ASN A 43 -11.73 -13.63 9.24
C ASN A 43 -10.64 -12.74 8.62
N TYR A 44 -10.13 -13.12 7.44
CA TYR A 44 -9.16 -12.33 6.69
C TYR A 44 -9.75 -10.98 6.27
N MET A 45 -10.95 -10.98 5.69
CA MET A 45 -11.60 -9.73 5.28
C MET A 45 -11.90 -8.83 6.49
N LYS A 46 -12.42 -9.39 7.59
CA LYS A 46 -12.64 -8.64 8.84
C LYS A 46 -11.36 -8.00 9.37
N ARG A 47 -10.23 -8.71 9.30
CA ARG A 47 -8.92 -8.18 9.69
C ARG A 47 -8.52 -7.01 8.79
N SER A 48 -8.67 -7.14 7.48
CA SER A 48 -8.40 -6.06 6.53
C SER A 48 -9.25 -4.81 6.79
N LEU A 49 -10.55 -4.98 7.04
CA LEU A 49 -11.46 -3.86 7.37
C LEU A 49 -11.03 -3.16 8.67
N LYS A 50 -10.67 -3.93 9.71
CA LYS A 50 -10.15 -3.36 10.96
C LYS A 50 -8.85 -2.57 10.75
N THR A 51 -7.95 -3.08 9.91
CA THR A 51 -6.72 -2.36 9.56
C THR A 51 -7.03 -1.06 8.82
N LEU A 52 -7.93 -1.10 7.84
CA LEU A 52 -8.35 0.11 7.11
C LEU A 52 -8.98 1.15 8.06
N ALA A 53 -9.92 0.73 8.91
CA ALA A 53 -10.55 1.61 9.89
C ALA A 53 -9.53 2.20 10.88
N LYS A 54 -8.54 1.42 11.33
CA LYS A 54 -7.46 1.90 12.20
C LYS A 54 -6.61 2.99 11.54
N HIS A 55 -6.36 2.87 10.24
CA HIS A 55 -5.50 3.78 9.49
C HIS A 55 -6.25 4.85 8.70
N LEU A 56 -7.56 4.97 8.91
CA LEU A 56 -8.42 5.90 8.20
C LEU A 56 -7.94 7.37 8.21
N PRO A 57 -7.44 7.91 9.34
CA PRO A 57 -6.90 9.28 9.37
C PRO A 57 -5.68 9.48 8.46
N PHE A 58 -4.90 8.42 8.21
CA PHE A 58 -3.76 8.48 7.29
C PHE A 58 -4.18 8.36 5.83
N ILE A 59 -5.26 7.60 5.57
CA ILE A 59 -5.85 7.49 4.23
C ILE A 59 -6.47 8.83 3.83
N GLU A 60 -7.14 9.52 4.75
CA GLU A 60 -7.66 10.88 4.52
C GLU A 60 -6.56 11.85 4.07
N ASN A 61 -5.37 11.79 4.70
CA ASN A 61 -4.23 12.61 4.26
C ASN A 61 -3.84 12.35 2.79
N THR A 62 -3.99 11.12 2.29
CA THR A 62 -3.68 10.84 0.87
C THR A 62 -4.65 11.51 -0.10
N PHE A 63 -5.83 11.93 0.35
CA PHE A 63 -6.79 12.66 -0.49
C PHE A 63 -6.43 14.14 -0.56
N HIS A 64 -5.86 14.68 0.52
CA HIS A 64 -5.47 16.09 0.60
C HIS A 64 -4.11 16.38 -0.03
N TYR A 65 -3.17 15.44 0.03
CA TYR A 65 -1.80 15.67 -0.43
C TYR A 65 -1.49 14.96 -1.74
N PRO A 66 -0.79 15.61 -2.70
CA PRO A 66 -0.41 15.02 -3.99
C PRO A 66 0.81 14.09 -3.90
N TYR A 67 1.19 13.64 -2.69
CA TYR A 67 2.37 12.80 -2.50
C TYR A 67 2.07 11.37 -2.93
N THR A 68 2.83 10.88 -3.90
CA THR A 68 2.77 9.49 -4.31
C THR A 68 3.88 8.69 -3.63
N ASN A 69 3.61 7.41 -3.35
CA ASN A 69 4.63 6.50 -2.85
C ASN A 69 5.72 6.19 -3.90
N GLY A 70 5.55 6.62 -5.16
CA GLY A 70 6.45 6.28 -6.26
C GLY A 70 7.91 6.66 -6.02
N LYS A 71 8.18 7.81 -5.39
CA LYS A 71 9.56 8.22 -5.06
C LYS A 71 10.18 7.31 -3.99
N ILE A 72 9.40 6.94 -2.97
CA ILE A 72 9.83 6.05 -1.89
C ILE A 72 10.05 4.64 -2.43
N GLU A 73 9.11 4.12 -3.23
CA GLU A 73 9.19 2.81 -3.87
C GLU A 73 10.36 2.71 -4.85
N GLY A 74 10.59 3.75 -5.66
CA GLY A 74 11.74 3.83 -6.55
C GLY A 74 13.07 3.78 -5.79
N THR A 75 13.15 4.50 -4.66
CA THR A 75 14.32 4.46 -3.77
C THR A 75 14.51 3.07 -3.15
N HIS A 76 13.43 2.46 -2.66
CA HIS A 76 13.46 1.13 -2.07
C HIS A 76 13.89 0.05 -3.09
N HIS A 77 13.40 0.15 -4.32
CA HIS A 77 13.82 -0.72 -5.42
C HIS A 77 15.31 -0.56 -5.71
N LYS A 78 15.80 0.68 -5.83
CA LYS A 78 17.23 0.98 -6.02
C LYS A 78 18.10 0.35 -4.92
N ILE A 79 17.71 0.50 -3.65
CA ILE A 79 18.41 -0.12 -2.51
C ILE A 79 18.37 -1.66 -2.60
N LYS A 80 17.24 -2.25 -2.97
CA LYS A 80 17.14 -3.72 -3.16
C LYS A 80 18.06 -4.22 -4.27
N VAL A 81 18.15 -3.48 -5.39
CA VAL A 81 19.09 -3.79 -6.47
C VAL A 81 20.53 -3.71 -5.97
N LEU A 82 20.90 -2.67 -5.22
CA LEU A 82 22.22 -2.52 -4.61
C LEU A 82 22.54 -3.69 -3.68
N ASN A 83 21.61 -4.10 -2.81
CA ASN A 83 21.77 -5.28 -1.96
C ASN A 83 22.03 -6.55 -2.79
N ARG A 84 21.29 -6.73 -3.90
CA ARG A 84 21.40 -7.91 -4.77
C ARG A 84 22.73 -7.96 -5.55
N ILE A 85 23.37 -6.82 -5.80
CA ILE A 85 24.68 -6.78 -6.47
C ILE A 85 25.84 -6.59 -5.49
N ALA A 86 25.55 -6.57 -4.19
CA ALA A 86 26.52 -6.43 -3.11
C ALA A 86 27.00 -7.77 -2.53
N TYR A 87 26.71 -8.90 -3.18
CA TYR A 87 27.36 -10.16 -2.85
C TYR A 87 28.88 -9.98 -2.97
N GLY A 88 29.59 -10.01 -1.84
CA GLY A 88 31.04 -9.79 -1.76
C GLY A 88 31.49 -8.60 -0.91
N PHE A 89 30.58 -7.73 -0.45
CA PHE A 89 30.93 -6.71 0.54
C PHE A 89 31.16 -7.37 1.91
N ARG A 90 32.43 -7.50 2.30
CA ARG A 90 32.81 -7.94 3.66
C ARG A 90 32.75 -6.81 4.69
N ASN A 91 32.78 -5.56 4.23
CA ASN A 91 32.77 -4.36 5.05
C ASN A 91 31.50 -3.55 4.81
N LEU A 92 30.74 -3.27 5.89
CA LEU A 92 29.51 -2.49 5.86
C LEU A 92 29.75 -1.04 5.43
N GLY A 93 30.88 -0.43 5.83
CA GLY A 93 31.26 0.93 5.42
C GLY A 93 31.34 1.06 3.91
N ASN A 94 32.07 0.16 3.24
CA ASN A 94 32.17 0.14 1.78
C ASN A 94 30.80 -0.04 1.09
N TYR A 95 29.87 -0.75 1.73
CA TYR A 95 28.52 -0.92 1.22
C TYR A 95 27.69 0.36 1.35
N LEU A 96 27.76 1.04 2.51
CA LEU A 96 27.13 2.34 2.73
C LEU A 96 27.69 3.41 1.81
N ASP A 97 29.01 3.44 1.59
CA ASP A 97 29.66 4.37 0.67
C ASP A 97 29.17 4.16 -0.76
N ARG A 98 29.00 2.91 -1.19
CA ARG A 98 28.42 2.59 -2.51
C ARG A 98 26.97 3.06 -2.62
N ILE A 99 26.17 2.91 -1.58
CA ILE A 99 24.79 3.44 -1.55
C ILE A 99 24.84 4.96 -1.70
N CYS A 100 25.63 5.66 -0.88
CA CYS A 100 25.79 7.11 -0.93
C CYS A 100 26.21 7.57 -2.33
N LEU A 101 27.26 6.98 -2.91
CA LEU A 101 27.71 7.31 -4.27
C LEU A 101 26.61 7.15 -5.31
N TYR A 102 25.85 6.05 -5.25
CA TYR A 102 24.77 5.78 -6.20
C TYR A 102 23.63 6.81 -6.13
N PHE A 103 23.31 7.32 -4.94
CA PHE A 103 22.27 8.34 -4.75
C PHE A 103 22.78 9.78 -4.95
N SER A 104 24.05 10.06 -4.64
CA SER A 104 24.68 11.38 -4.81
C SER A 104 25.06 11.70 -6.25
N SER A 105 25.27 10.68 -7.10
CA SER A 105 25.64 10.85 -8.51
C SER A 105 24.45 11.01 -9.47
N GLN A 106 23.22 11.08 -8.95
CA GLN A 106 22.03 11.33 -9.75
C GLN A 106 21.78 12.85 -9.80
N PRO A 107 21.65 13.47 -10.98
CA PRO A 107 21.25 14.87 -11.04
C PRO A 107 19.90 15.04 -10.34
N ILE A 108 19.77 16.11 -9.57
CA ILE A 108 18.51 16.54 -8.96
C ILE A 108 17.55 16.77 -10.12
N GLN A 109 16.61 15.83 -10.31
CA GLN A 109 15.46 16.01 -11.20
C GLN A 109 14.41 16.88 -10.51
#